data_AF-A0A8S8YM11-F1
#
_entry.id   AF-A0A8S8YM11-F1
#
_cell.length_a   1.000
_cell.length_b   1.000
_cell.length_c   1.000
_cell.angle_alpha   90.00
_cell.angle_beta   90.00
_cell.angle_gamma   90.00
#
_symmetry.space_group_name_H-M   'P 1'
#
loop_
_entity.id
_entity.type
_entity.pdbx_description
1 polymer ?
#
loop_
_entity_poly.entity_id
_entity_poly.type
_entity_poly.pdbx_seq_one_letter_code
_entity_poly.pdbx_strand_id
1 'polypeptide(L)'
;MIEKRCREEEVSDPNNLTSPSLQHSSLQGVLENRAKEHRIRDKDRRLDEGRSDYHNGALFGLDPTIPPDEVDPRWSVRVTPEEEYLESPRLAGSAWKHTERRHAEGQK
;
A
#
# COMPACT_ATOMS: atom_id res chain seq x y z
N MET A 1 -22.18 23.87 11.91
CA MET A 1 -23.66 23.86 11.98
C MET A 1 -24.17 24.69 10.80
N ILE A 2 -25.17 24.20 10.06
CA ILE A 2 -25.67 24.82 8.81
C ILE A 2 -26.13 26.27 9.02
N GLU A 3 -26.85 26.55 10.10
CA GLU A 3 -27.31 27.90 10.46
C GLU A 3 -26.19 28.93 10.61
N LYS A 4 -25.00 28.51 11.09
CA LYS A 4 -23.83 29.40 11.21
C LYS A 4 -23.34 29.83 9.83
N ARG A 5 -23.26 28.88 8.89
CA ARG A 5 -22.89 29.16 7.50
C ARG A 5 -23.94 29.98 6.78
N CYS A 6 -25.23 29.71 7.00
CA CYS A 6 -26.31 30.55 6.47
C CYS A 6 -26.15 32.01 6.90
N ARG A 7 -25.75 32.26 8.15
CA ARG A 7 -25.46 33.61 8.64
C ARG A 7 -24.18 34.20 8.03
N GLU A 8 -23.12 33.42 7.90
CA GLU A 8 -21.84 33.86 7.33
C GLU A 8 -21.94 34.19 5.83
N GLU A 9 -22.79 33.47 5.10
CA GLU A 9 -23.06 33.67 3.65
C GLU A 9 -24.31 34.53 3.38
N GLU A 10 -24.94 35.09 4.42
CA GLU A 10 -26.12 35.96 4.33
C GLU A 10 -27.32 35.34 3.57
N VAL A 11 -27.50 34.02 3.68
CA VAL A 11 -28.61 33.28 3.06
C VAL A 11 -29.66 32.84 4.08
N SER A 12 -30.93 33.01 3.72
CA SER A 12 -32.08 32.63 4.56
C SER A 12 -32.55 31.18 4.35
N ASP A 13 -32.35 30.64 3.14
CA ASP A 13 -32.64 29.25 2.80
C ASP A 13 -31.32 28.45 2.72
N PRO A 14 -31.15 27.38 3.52
CA PRO A 14 -30.00 26.48 3.44
C PRO A 14 -29.71 25.91 2.04
N ASN A 15 -30.71 25.81 1.15
CA ASN A 15 -30.51 25.34 -0.22
C ASN A 15 -29.75 26.34 -1.11
N ASN A 16 -29.65 27.60 -0.67
CA ASN A 16 -28.89 28.65 -1.36
C ASN A 16 -27.43 28.72 -0.88
N LEU A 17 -26.99 27.84 0.02
CA LEU A 17 -25.59 27.79 0.46
C LEU A 17 -24.66 27.41 -0.69
N THR A 18 -23.49 28.04 -0.72
CA THR A 18 -22.47 27.70 -1.71
C THR A 18 -21.97 26.28 -1.49
N SER A 19 -21.78 25.51 -2.55
CA SER A 19 -21.18 24.18 -2.40
C SER A 19 -19.74 24.31 -1.90
N PRO A 20 -19.33 23.52 -0.88
CA PRO A 20 -17.95 23.56 -0.41
C PRO A 20 -17.02 23.17 -1.56
N SER A 21 -15.96 23.95 -1.73
CA SER A 21 -14.89 23.66 -2.69
C SER A 21 -13.65 23.20 -1.95
N LEU A 22 -12.91 22.28 -2.56
CA LEU A 22 -11.63 21.84 -2.04
C LEU A 22 -10.58 22.94 -2.26
N GLN A 23 -10.08 23.51 -1.18
CA GLN A 23 -8.96 24.45 -1.24
C GLN A 23 -7.67 23.65 -1.12
N HIS A 24 -6.88 23.65 -2.20
CA HIS A 24 -5.62 22.95 -2.23
C HIS A 24 -4.52 23.77 -1.55
N SER A 25 -3.64 23.09 -0.81
CA SER A 25 -2.41 23.69 -0.33
C SER A 25 -1.35 23.72 -1.45
N SER A 26 -0.24 24.39 -1.19
CA SER A 26 0.93 24.39 -2.09
C SER A 26 1.46 22.98 -2.40
N LEU A 27 1.20 21.99 -1.55
CA LEU A 27 1.58 20.59 -1.77
C LEU A 27 0.92 20.00 -3.02
N GLN A 28 -0.28 20.45 -3.39
CA GLN A 28 -0.99 19.95 -4.58
C GLN A 28 -0.14 20.13 -5.84
N GLY A 29 0.39 21.33 -6.05
CA GLY A 29 1.23 21.61 -7.22
C GLY A 29 2.51 20.78 -7.25
N VAL A 30 3.11 20.55 -6.07
CA VAL A 30 4.29 19.67 -5.94
C VAL A 30 3.95 18.23 -6.35
N LEU A 31 2.82 17.70 -5.88
CA LEU A 31 2.39 16.34 -6.20
C LEU A 31 2.00 16.19 -7.68
N GLU A 32 1.33 17.19 -8.27
CA GLU A 32 0.99 17.18 -9.70
C GLU A 32 2.23 17.17 -10.59
N ASN A 33 3.25 17.95 -10.24
CA ASN A 33 4.50 17.98 -10.98
C ASN A 33 5.23 16.64 -10.89
N ARG A 34 5.37 16.09 -9.67
CA ARG A 34 5.97 14.76 -9.46
C ARG A 34 5.21 13.66 -10.21
N ALA A 35 3.89 13.72 -10.23
CA ALA A 35 3.07 12.75 -10.97
C ALA A 35 3.32 12.84 -12.48
N LYS A 36 3.44 14.05 -13.05
CA LYS A 36 3.77 14.25 -14.47
C LYS A 36 5.15 13.70 -14.81
N GLU A 37 6.15 13.97 -13.97
CA GLU A 37 7.52 13.45 -14.12
C GLU A 37 7.54 11.92 -14.06
N HIS A 38 6.89 11.33 -13.06
CA HIS A 38 6.78 9.87 -12.91
C HIS A 38 6.12 9.23 -14.14
N ARG A 39 5.04 9.81 -14.64
CA ARG A 39 4.35 9.30 -15.84
C ARG A 39 5.27 9.25 -17.06
N ILE A 40 6.12 10.27 -17.26
CA ILE A 40 7.08 10.30 -18.37
C ILE A 40 8.14 9.22 -18.15
N ARG A 41 8.78 9.21 -16.97
CA ARG A 41 9.79 8.21 -16.58
C ARG A 41 9.30 6.77 -16.76
N ASP A 42 8.10 6.47 -16.27
CA ASP A 42 7.52 5.11 -16.34
C ASP A 42 7.17 4.71 -17.77
N LYS A 43 6.70 5.65 -18.59
CA LYS A 43 6.44 5.41 -20.02
C LYS A 43 7.73 5.11 -20.76
N ASP A 44 8.77 5.91 -20.54
CA ASP A 44 10.05 5.76 -21.23
C ASP A 44 10.73 4.45 -20.81
N ARG A 45 10.75 4.13 -19.51
CA ARG A 45 11.23 2.84 -18.99
C ARG A 45 10.47 1.63 -19.56
N ARG A 46 9.16 1.77 -19.82
CA ARG A 46 8.38 0.66 -20.39
C ARG A 46 8.80 0.34 -21.82
N LEU A 47 9.25 1.34 -22.57
CA LEU A 47 9.70 1.22 -23.97
C LEU A 47 11.19 0.87 -24.10
N ASP A 48 11.93 0.87 -23.00
CA ASP A 48 13.34 0.53 -22.95
C ASP A 48 13.55 -0.99 -22.83
N GLU A 49 14.16 -1.58 -23.85
CA GLU A 49 14.52 -3.01 -23.89
C GLU A 49 15.72 -3.33 -22.99
N GLY A 50 16.58 -2.35 -22.70
CA GLY A 50 17.75 -2.48 -21.83
C GLY A 50 17.47 -2.15 -20.37
N ARG A 51 16.19 -2.02 -19.98
CA ARG A 51 15.82 -1.62 -18.63
C ARG A 51 16.35 -2.63 -17.60
N SER A 52 17.00 -2.14 -16.55
CA SER A 52 17.33 -2.96 -15.39
C SER A 52 16.05 -3.43 -14.68
N ASP A 53 16.08 -4.56 -14.01
CA ASP A 53 14.97 -4.95 -13.14
C ASP A 53 14.80 -3.91 -12.02
N TYR A 54 13.54 -3.78 -11.56
CA TYR A 54 13.21 -2.89 -10.45
C TYR A 54 12.95 -3.74 -9.22
N HIS A 55 13.83 -3.64 -8.25
CA HIS A 55 13.64 -4.28 -6.95
C HIS A 55 13.13 -3.27 -5.93
N ASN A 56 12.11 -3.68 -5.17
CA ASN A 56 11.46 -2.83 -4.16
C ASN A 56 12.40 -2.41 -3.00
N GLY A 57 13.62 -2.95 -2.94
CA GLY A 57 14.64 -2.56 -1.95
C GLY A 57 14.92 -1.06 -1.93
N ALA A 58 14.76 -0.38 -3.07
CA ALA A 58 14.87 1.07 -3.20
C ALA A 58 13.97 1.86 -2.22
N LEU A 59 12.76 1.34 -1.94
CA LEU A 59 11.82 1.98 -1.01
C LEU A 59 12.37 2.03 0.43
N PHE A 60 13.36 1.19 0.74
CA PHE A 60 13.94 1.02 2.06
C PHE A 60 15.40 1.52 2.11
N GLY A 61 15.85 2.27 1.10
CA GLY A 61 17.21 2.80 1.02
C GLY A 61 18.27 1.79 0.58
N LEU A 62 17.87 0.66 -0.01
CA LEU A 62 18.77 -0.34 -0.57
C LEU A 62 18.97 -0.11 -2.08
N ASP A 63 19.97 -0.79 -2.66
CA ASP A 63 20.23 -0.72 -4.09
C ASP A 63 19.01 -1.23 -4.90
N PRO A 64 18.42 -0.43 -5.81
CA PRO A 64 17.28 -0.83 -6.64
C PRO A 64 17.59 -1.94 -7.65
N THR A 65 18.86 -2.21 -7.92
CA THR A 65 19.33 -3.18 -8.92
C THR A 65 19.63 -4.55 -8.32
N ILE A 66 19.58 -4.67 -6.99
CA ILE A 66 19.85 -5.92 -6.27
C ILE A 66 18.54 -6.42 -5.65
N PRO A 67 18.17 -7.69 -5.87
CA PRO A 67 17.05 -8.31 -5.19
C PRO A 67 17.18 -8.19 -3.66
N PRO A 68 16.10 -7.88 -2.92
CA PRO A 68 16.22 -7.60 -1.50
C PRO A 68 16.69 -8.81 -0.65
N ASP A 69 16.40 -10.02 -1.11
CA ASP A 69 16.86 -11.28 -0.54
C ASP A 69 18.37 -11.52 -0.71
N GLU A 70 19.00 -10.91 -1.72
CA GLU A 70 20.46 -10.88 -1.89
C GLU A 70 21.12 -9.82 -0.98
N VAL A 71 20.41 -8.73 -0.68
CA VAL A 71 20.91 -7.67 0.21
C VAL A 71 20.83 -8.08 1.68
N ASP A 72 19.72 -8.72 2.08
CA ASP A 72 19.51 -9.19 3.45
C ASP A 72 18.88 -10.60 3.45
N PRO A 73 19.59 -11.62 3.95
CA PRO A 73 19.07 -12.98 4.04
C PRO A 73 17.76 -13.10 4.82
N ARG A 74 17.45 -12.14 5.70
CA ARG A 74 16.16 -12.10 6.43
C ARG A 74 14.96 -11.88 5.51
N TRP A 75 15.18 -11.38 4.29
CA TRP A 75 14.14 -11.15 3.28
C TRP A 75 14.01 -12.32 2.31
N SER A 76 14.79 -13.39 2.49
CA SER A 76 14.65 -14.61 1.71
C SER A 76 13.21 -15.14 1.77
N VAL A 77 12.62 -15.34 0.60
CA VAL A 77 11.30 -15.97 0.49
C VAL A 77 11.48 -17.45 0.80
N ARG A 78 11.18 -17.84 2.04
CA ARG A 78 11.20 -19.25 2.46
C ARG A 78 9.88 -19.90 2.07
N VAL A 79 9.90 -20.64 0.96
CA VAL A 79 8.74 -21.43 0.49
C VAL A 79 8.47 -22.61 1.40
N THR A 80 9.52 -23.18 2.02
CA THR A 80 9.42 -24.29 2.97
C THR A 80 9.94 -23.83 4.33
N PRO A 81 9.16 -23.99 5.41
CA PRO A 81 9.63 -23.70 6.76
C PRO A 81 10.75 -24.68 7.16
N GLU A 82 11.72 -24.18 7.91
CA GLU A 82 12.77 -25.02 8.52
C GLU A 82 12.20 -25.87 9.66
N GLU A 83 12.89 -26.94 10.03
CA GLU A 83 12.48 -27.86 11.10
C GLU A 83 12.23 -27.12 12.43
N GLU A 84 13.10 -26.16 12.77
CA GLU A 84 12.95 -25.31 13.97
C GLU A 84 11.62 -24.52 13.96
N TYR A 85 11.19 -24.04 12.79
CA TYR A 85 9.90 -23.35 12.66
C TYR A 85 8.72 -24.33 12.76
N LEU A 86 8.88 -25.57 12.29
CA LEU A 86 7.86 -26.61 12.42
C LEU A 86 7.69 -27.06 13.88
N GLU A 87 8.77 -27.09 14.65
CA GLU A 87 8.76 -27.42 16.09
C GLU A 87 8.05 -26.34 16.91
N SER A 88 8.30 -25.06 16.61
CA SER A 88 7.69 -23.92 17.33
C SER A 88 7.13 -22.86 16.37
N PRO A 89 5.98 -23.15 15.72
CA PRO A 89 5.41 -22.25 14.73
C PRO A 89 4.88 -20.98 15.39
N ARG A 90 5.11 -19.84 14.73
CA ARG A 90 4.51 -18.55 15.10
C ARG A 90 2.98 -18.59 14.89
N LEU A 91 2.28 -17.55 15.36
CA LEU A 91 0.80 -17.46 15.33
C LEU A 91 0.16 -17.84 13.98
N ALA A 92 0.74 -17.42 12.85
CA ALA A 92 0.25 -17.77 11.52
C ALA A 92 0.46 -19.27 11.18
N GLY A 93 1.58 -19.85 11.58
CA GLY A 93 1.86 -21.28 11.39
C GLY A 93 1.08 -22.18 12.35
N SER A 94 0.83 -21.73 13.59
CA SER A 94 -0.02 -22.46 14.53
C SER A 94 -1.49 -22.46 14.12
N ALA A 95 -1.97 -21.38 13.49
CA ALA A 95 -3.30 -21.33 12.87
C ALA A 95 -3.45 -22.33 11.71
N TRP A 96 -2.36 -22.66 11.01
CA TRP A 96 -2.37 -23.67 9.95
C TRP A 96 -2.41 -25.12 10.51
N LYS A 97 -1.85 -25.33 11.71
CA LYS A 97 -1.96 -26.59 12.47
C LYS A 97 -3.35 -26.81 13.10
N HIS A 98 -4.24 -25.81 13.10
CA HIS A 98 -5.61 -25.99 13.55
C HIS A 98 -6.43 -26.78 12.51
N THR A 99 -6.35 -28.10 12.59
CA THR A 99 -7.16 -29.06 11.84
C THR A 99 -8.62 -29.11 12.32
N GLU A 100 -8.93 -28.49 13.46
CA GLU A 100 -10.26 -28.55 14.08
C GLU A 100 -11.23 -27.52 13.51
N ARG A 101 -11.82 -27.86 12.36
CA ARG A 101 -13.21 -27.52 11.96
C ARG A 101 -13.68 -28.19 10.66
N ARG A 102 -12.82 -28.93 9.93
CA ARG A 102 -13.22 -29.65 8.70
C ARG A 102 -13.62 -31.12 8.91
N HIS A 103 -13.61 -31.60 10.15
CA HIS A 103 -14.09 -32.94 10.51
C HIS A 103 -15.29 -32.86 11.47
N ALA A 104 -16.30 -32.04 11.15
CA ALA A 104 -17.63 -32.11 11.77
C ALA A 104 -18.52 -33.19 11.11
N GLU A 105 -17.93 -34.20 10.47
CA GLU A 105 -18.61 -35.36 9.90
C GLU A 105 -17.95 -36.62 10.47
N GLY A 106 -18.26 -36.98 11.71
CA GLY A 106 -17.64 -38.16 12.31
C GLY A 106 -18.06 -38.56 13.73
N GLN A 107 -18.96 -37.82 14.38
CA GLN A 107 -19.55 -38.27 15.65
C GLN A 107 -21.08 -38.22 15.56
N LYS A 108 -21.65 -39.36 15.17
CA LYS A 108 -22.97 -39.82 15.60
C LYS A 108 -22.79 -41.11 16.37
#